data_AF-A0A847F6C2-F1
#
_entry.id   AF-A0A847F6C2-F1
#
_cell.length_a   1.000
_cell.length_b   1.000
_cell.length_c   1.000
_cell.angle_alpha   90.00
_cell.angle_beta   90.00
_cell.angle_gamma   90.00
#
_symmetry.space_group_name_H-M   'P 1'
#
loop_
_entity.id
_entity.type
_entity.pdbx_description
1 polymer ?
#
loop_
_entity_poly.entity_id
_entity_poly.type
_entity_poly.pdbx_seq_one_letter_code
_entity_poly.pdbx_strand_id
1 'polypeptide(L)' 'MSLKNALHDPEKFNLIVAECVELIEREVDSKKGLSGVAIRTGFKAVRGLKPGFLEGAVR' A
#
# COMPACT_ATOMS: atom_id res chain seq x y z
N MET A 1 -15.60 -13.99 13.52
CA MET A 1 -14.25 -14.30 13.00
C MET A 1 -13.24 -13.41 13.70
N SER A 2 -12.04 -13.91 14.01
CA SER A 2 -10.92 -13.08 14.47
C SER A 2 -10.03 -12.67 13.30
N LEU A 3 -9.30 -11.55 13.42
CA LEU A 3 -8.32 -11.13 12.42
C LEU A 3 -7.27 -12.22 12.17
N LYS A 4 -6.81 -12.89 13.24
CA LYS A 4 -5.86 -14.01 13.15
C LYS A 4 -6.35 -15.12 12.21
N ASN A 5 -7.64 -15.41 12.21
CA ASN A 5 -8.20 -16.44 11.31
C ASN A 5 -8.34 -15.92 9.88
N ALA A 6 -8.64 -14.64 9.69
CA ALA A 6 -8.73 -14.01 8.36
C ALA A 6 -7.35 -13.91 7.67
N LEU A 7 -6.28 -13.68 8.42
CA LEU A 7 -4.92 -13.62 7.89
C LEU A 7 -4.38 -14.99 7.42
N HIS A 8 -4.93 -16.09 7.91
CA HIS A 8 -4.56 -17.45 7.47
C HIS A 8 -5.39 -17.96 6.29
N ASP A 9 -6.45 -17.24 5.91
CA ASP A 9 -7.26 -17.54 4.73
C ASP A 9 -6.61 -16.83 3.52
N PRO A 10 -6.11 -17.56 2.50
CA PRO A 10 -5.36 -16.96 1.40
C PRO A 10 -6.17 -15.94 0.59
N GLU A 11 -7.47 -16.15 0.42
CA GLU A 11 -8.33 -15.23 -0.33
C GLU A 11 -8.55 -13.95 0.46
N LYS A 12 -8.87 -14.08 1.75
CA LYS A 12 -9.02 -12.91 2.64
C LYS A 12 -7.72 -12.15 2.83
N PHE A 13 -6.60 -12.86 2.93
CA PHE A 13 -5.28 -12.24 3.08
C PHE A 13 -4.95 -11.38 1.86
N ASN A 14 -5.17 -11.89 0.64
CA ASN A 14 -4.92 -11.10 -0.58
C ASN A 14 -5.83 -9.87 -0.66
N LEU A 15 -7.08 -9.96 -0.22
CA LEU A 15 -7.99 -8.81 -0.11
C LEU A 15 -7.47 -7.78 0.90
N ILE A 16 -7.06 -8.22 2.10
CA ILE A 16 -6.50 -7.34 3.13
C ILE A 16 -5.24 -6.62 2.63
N VAL A 17 -4.35 -7.35 1.95
CA VAL A 17 -3.15 -6.76 1.32
C VAL A 17 -3.54 -5.67 0.33
N ALA A 18 -4.51 -5.93 -0.55
CA ALA A 18 -4.98 -4.94 -1.53
C ALA A 18 -5.57 -3.69 -0.85
N GLU A 19 -6.38 -3.86 0.20
CA GLU A 19 -6.92 -2.74 0.99
C GLU A 19 -5.84 -1.94 1.71
N CYS A 20 -4.81 -2.60 2.26
CA CYS A 20 -3.67 -1.93 2.87
C CYS A 20 -2.84 -1.13 1.86
N VAL A 21 -2.65 -1.68 0.64
CA VAL A 21 -1.99 -0.97 -0.45
C VAL A 21 -2.77 0.29 -0.81
N GLU A 22 -4.10 0.18 -0.98
CA GLU A 22 -4.97 1.32 -1.28
C GLU A 22 -4.93 2.38 -0.17
N LEU A 23 -4.92 1.97 1.11
CA LEU A 23 -4.81 2.88 2.24
C LEU A 23 -3.51 3.69 2.18
N ILE A 24 -2.37 3.05 1.89
CA ILE A 24 -1.08 3.73 1.75
C ILE A 24 -1.11 4.72 0.58
N GLU A 25 -1.70 4.32 -0.56
CA GLU A 25 -1.84 5.21 -1.72
C GLU A 25 -2.64 6.47 -1.38
N ARG A 26 -3.78 6.31 -0.70
CA ARG A 26 -4.62 7.44 -0.25
C ARG A 26 -3.86 8.36 0.70
N GLU A 27 -3.05 7.81 1.60
CA GLU A 27 -2.23 8.60 2.53
C GLU A 27 -1.10 9.37 1.85
N VAL A 28 -0.53 8.82 0.78
CA VAL A 28 0.48 9.51 -0.04
C VAL A 28 -0.16 10.62 -0.87
N ASP A 29 -1.32 10.34 -1.47
CA ASP A 29 -2.05 11.31 -2.29
C ASP A 29 -2.55 12.49 -1.46
N SER A 30 -2.95 12.24 -0.21
CA SER A 30 -3.42 13.27 0.72
C SER A 30 -2.36 14.30 1.12
N LYS A 31 -1.07 14.04 0.87
CA LYS A 31 0.01 14.98 1.23
C LYS A 31 -0.09 16.26 0.42
N LYS A 32 0.03 17.43 1.06
CA LYS A 32 -0.08 18.75 0.42
C LYS A 32 1.24 19.51 0.46
N GLY A 33 1.31 20.61 -0.30
CA GLY A 33 2.50 21.48 -0.36
C GLY A 33 3.67 20.92 -1.17
N LEU A 34 4.77 21.67 -1.22
CA LEU A 34 5.96 21.33 -2.02
C LEU A 34 6.62 20.02 -1.56
N SER A 35 6.70 19.78 -0.26
CA SER A 35 7.18 18.51 0.30
C SER A 35 6.24 17.35 -0.05
N GLY A 36 4.92 17.58 -0.08
CA GLY A 36 3.95 16.59 -0.54
C GLY A 36 4.15 16.18 -2.00
N VAL A 37 4.51 17.13 -2.88
CA VAL A 37 4.86 16.83 -4.28
C VAL A 37 6.08 15.90 -4.36
N ALA A 38 7.12 16.17 -3.56
CA ALA A 38 8.31 15.31 -3.51
C ALA A 38 7.97 13.89 -3.05
N ILE A 39 7.12 13.74 -2.02
CA ILE A 39 6.65 12.44 -1.53
C ILE A 39 5.89 11.67 -2.62
N ARG A 40 4.87 12.29 -3.23
CA ARG A 40 4.08 11.64 -4.30
C ARG A 40 4.94 11.20 -5.48
N THR A 41 5.88 12.05 -5.87
CA THR A 41 6.77 11.78 -7.02
C THR A 41 7.75 10.65 -6.71
N GLY A 42 8.41 10.70 -5.56
CA GLY A 42 9.33 9.63 -5.12
C GLY A 42 8.61 8.30 -4.97
N PHE A 43 7.43 8.31 -4.36
CA PHE A 43 6.59 7.11 -4.21
C PHE A 43 6.21 6.51 -5.57
N LYS A 44 5.73 7.34 -6.51
CA LYS A 44 5.40 6.91 -7.87
C LYS A 44 6.63 6.35 -8.60
N ALA A 45 7.80 6.96 -8.44
CA ALA A 45 9.04 6.49 -9.05
C ALA A 45 9.44 5.09 -8.54
N VAL A 46 9.43 4.86 -7.22
CA VAL A 46 9.74 3.55 -6.64
C VAL A 46 8.79 2.47 -7.15
N ARG A 47 7.48 2.77 -7.20
CA ARG A 47 6.48 1.83 -7.73
C ARG A 47 6.70 1.50 -9.20
N GLY A 48 7.11 2.48 -10.00
CA GLY A 48 7.44 2.27 -11.41
C GLY A 48 8.69 1.40 -11.61
N LEU A 49 9.69 1.55 -10.73
CA LEU A 49 10.93 0.76 -10.77
C LEU A 49 10.77 -0.65 -10.23
N LYS A 50 9.94 -0.84 -9.20
CA LYS A 50 9.68 -2.13 -8.56
C LYS A 50 8.17 -2.38 -8.42
N PRO A 51 7.54 -2.98 -9.45
CA PRO A 51 6.19 -3.51 -9.33
C PRO A 51 6.10 -4.53 -8.19
N GLY A 52 5.01 -4.52 -7.42
CA GLY A 52 4.87 -5.38 -6.24
C GLY A 52 5.55 -4.87 -4.97
N PHE A 53 6.16 -3.67 -4.98
CA PHE A 53 6.86 -3.12 -3.82
C PHE A 53 5.96 -2.97 -2.59
N LEU A 54 4.73 -2.47 -2.76
CA LEU A 54 3.81 -2.23 -1.64
C LEU A 54 3.24 -3.54 -1.11
N GLU A 55 2.83 -4.42 -2.01
CA GLU A 55 2.34 -5.76 -1.73
C GLU A 55 3.37 -6.57 -0.95
N GLY A 56 4.66 -6.42 -1.28
CA GLY A 56 5.75 -7.05 -0.53
C GLY A 56 6.08 -6.38 0.81
N ALA A 57 5.68 -5.12 1.01
CA ALA A 57 5.91 -4.40 2.27
C ALA A 57 4.82 -4.66 3.32
N VAL A 58 3.61 -5.02 2.89
CA VAL A 58 2.46 -5.27 3.77
C VAL A 58 2.13 -6.75 3.96
N ARG A 59 2.82 -7.65 3.24
CA ARG A 59 2.65 -9.10 3.33
C ARG A 59 3.41 -9.70 4.52
#